data_AF-A0A4P6MTS3-F1
#
_entry.id   AF-A0A4P6MTS3-F1
#
_cell.length_a   1.000
_cell.length_b   1.000
_cell.length_c   1.000
_cell.angle_alpha   90.00
_cell.angle_beta   90.00
_cell.angle_gamma   90.00
#
_symmetry.space_group_name_H-M   'P 1'
#
loop_
_entity.id
_entity.type
_entity.pdbx_description
1 polymer ?
#
loop_
_entity_poly.entity_id
_entity_poly.type
_entity_poly.pdbx_seq_one_letter_code
_entity_poly.pdbx_strand_id
1 'polypeptide(L)'
;MRLRYAGVCRLCGSDLPAHTAAIYDKTTKTVRCIDCAPTDIASEPHPAPVVTSRAGSSARREYERRKTKDEERLRQKWGRLGGVAVALSDERQSTTAWATGALGEERLGAHLDGLASPSLAVLHDRRIPRSRANIDHLVITPSGIWVVDAKRYKARPRLEIEGGILRPRVDKLIVGRRNKTKLVDDNLKQIDLVRGVVGELPVTGALCFVGPDRPRIGGSFTTRGVHWLSPKKLSRLLTRPAEPRLDVAEVCRILETSLPPA
;
A
#
# COMPACT_ATOMS: atom_id res chain seq x y z
N MET A 1 -13.05 6.26 38.84
CA MET A 1 -12.43 5.89 40.13
C MET A 1 -12.58 7.07 41.11
N ARG A 2 -12.44 6.88 42.43
CA ARG A 2 -12.35 8.01 43.38
C ARG A 2 -10.89 8.45 43.50
N LEU A 3 -10.64 9.75 43.44
CA LEU A 3 -9.29 10.31 43.57
C LEU A 3 -8.74 10.12 44.98
N ARG A 4 -7.44 9.83 45.10
CA ARG A 4 -6.76 9.80 46.40
C ARG A 4 -6.30 11.19 46.87
N TYR A 5 -6.03 12.09 45.92
CA TYR A 5 -5.56 13.45 46.17
C TYR A 5 -6.38 14.43 45.31
N ALA A 6 -6.44 15.70 45.72
CA ALA A 6 -7.05 16.73 44.90
C ALA A 6 -6.29 16.90 43.57
N GLY A 7 -7.01 17.24 42.51
CA GLY A 7 -6.43 17.49 41.18
C GLY A 7 -7.31 18.42 40.35
N VAL A 8 -6.87 18.75 39.14
CA VAL A 8 -7.61 19.64 38.23
C VAL A 8 -8.03 18.83 37.01
N CYS A 9 -9.28 18.99 36.57
CA CYS A 9 -9.76 18.37 35.34
C CYS A 9 -8.97 18.91 34.14
N ARG A 10 -8.33 18.03 33.37
CA ARG A 10 -7.54 18.42 32.19
C ARG A 10 -8.37 19.16 31.11
N LEU A 11 -9.67 18.90 31.01
CA LEU A 11 -10.50 19.46 29.96
C LEU A 11 -11.14 20.80 30.33
N CYS A 12 -11.91 20.81 31.41
CA CYS A 12 -12.67 22.01 31.80
C CYS A 12 -11.94 22.89 32.83
N GLY A 13 -10.79 22.44 33.35
CA GLY A 13 -10.02 23.18 34.34
C GLY A 13 -10.64 23.23 35.74
N SER A 14 -11.73 22.51 36.00
CA SER A 14 -12.39 22.51 37.31
C SER A 14 -11.56 21.78 38.37
N ASP A 15 -11.53 22.34 39.58
CA ASP A 15 -10.94 21.70 40.75
C ASP A 15 -11.72 20.44 41.15
N LEU A 16 -10.99 19.35 41.37
CA LEU A 16 -11.51 18.05 41.79
C LEU A 16 -10.94 17.73 43.17
N PRO A 17 -11.73 17.92 44.24
CA PRO A 17 -11.29 17.57 45.60
C PRO A 17 -10.87 16.11 45.74
N ALA A 18 -10.09 15.80 46.77
CA ALA A 18 -9.78 14.42 47.13
C ALA A 18 -11.08 13.63 47.36
N HIS A 19 -11.08 12.35 46.98
CA HIS A 19 -12.23 11.43 47.02
C HIS A 19 -13.36 11.71 46.02
N THR A 20 -13.26 12.76 45.19
CA THR A 20 -14.19 12.99 44.08
C THR A 20 -14.09 11.87 43.05
N ALA A 21 -15.24 11.47 42.50
CA ALA A 21 -15.29 10.49 41.44
C ALA A 21 -14.86 11.14 40.12
N ALA A 22 -13.84 10.57 39.48
CA ALA A 22 -13.18 11.10 38.29
C ALA A 22 -12.59 9.98 37.43
N ILE A 23 -12.23 10.31 36.19
CA ILE A 23 -11.58 9.41 35.25
C ILE A 23 -10.08 9.73 35.23
N TYR A 24 -9.25 8.74 35.55
CA TYR A 24 -7.80 8.86 35.42
C TYR A 24 -7.34 8.21 34.12
N ASP A 25 -6.69 8.99 33.27
CA ASP A 25 -6.04 8.50 32.05
C ASP A 25 -4.61 8.03 32.37
N LYS A 26 -4.37 6.73 32.23
CA LYS A 26 -3.06 6.12 32.51
C LYS A 26 -1.98 6.53 31.50
N THR A 27 -2.36 6.83 30.26
CA THR A 27 -1.43 7.17 29.18
C THR A 27 -0.87 8.57 29.38
N THR A 28 -1.74 9.52 29.71
CA THR A 28 -1.34 10.92 29.92
C THR A 28 -1.07 11.27 31.38
N LYS A 29 -1.34 10.34 32.31
CA LYS A 29 -1.27 10.53 33.78
C LYS A 29 -2.08 11.74 34.26
N THR A 30 -3.21 12.01 33.63
CA THR A 30 -4.09 13.15 33.96
C THR A 30 -5.46 12.71 34.45
N VAL A 31 -6.17 13.60 35.13
CA VAL A 31 -7.51 13.36 35.69
C VAL A 31 -8.53 14.21 34.93
N ARG A 32 -9.73 13.65 34.72
CA ARG A 32 -10.90 14.33 34.14
C ARG A 32 -12.12 14.13 35.04
N CYS A 33 -12.97 15.16 35.15
CA CYS A 33 -14.25 15.03 35.84
C CYS A 33 -15.19 14.09 35.06
N ILE A 34 -16.21 13.55 35.75
CA ILE A 34 -17.20 12.65 35.14
C ILE A 34 -18.08 13.40 34.12
N ASP A 35 -18.32 14.69 34.31
CA ASP A 35 -19.08 15.49 33.35
C ASP A 35 -18.32 15.73 32.04
N CYS A 36 -16.99 15.64 32.09
CA CYS A 36 -16.10 15.61 30.93
C CYS A 36 -15.82 14.18 30.46
N ALA A 37 -16.54 13.17 30.95
CA ALA A 37 -16.51 11.85 30.33
C ALA A 37 -17.04 11.99 28.90
N PRO A 38 -16.51 11.24 27.92
CA PRO A 38 -17.18 11.14 26.64
C PRO A 38 -18.59 10.63 26.93
N THR A 39 -19.57 11.50 26.76
CA THR A 39 -20.94 11.04 26.61
C THR A 39 -20.89 10.12 25.40
N ASP A 40 -21.29 8.87 25.58
CA ASP A 40 -21.68 8.02 24.44
C ASP A 40 -22.89 8.70 23.83
N ILE A 41 -22.63 9.75 23.04
CA ILE A 41 -23.59 10.36 22.14
C ILE A 41 -23.98 9.23 21.23
N ALA A 42 -25.26 8.85 21.34
CA ALA A 42 -25.92 7.89 20.47
C ALA A 42 -25.35 8.02 19.07
N SER A 43 -24.58 7.02 18.69
CA SER A 43 -23.99 6.88 17.38
C SER A 43 -25.13 6.95 16.37
N GLU A 44 -25.23 8.07 15.66
CA GLU A 44 -25.75 8.08 14.31
C GLU A 44 -25.15 6.88 13.57
N PRO A 45 -25.93 6.19 12.71
CA PRO A 45 -25.45 4.99 12.05
C PRO A 45 -24.14 5.31 11.33
N HIS A 46 -23.04 4.81 11.91
CA HIS A 46 -21.75 4.76 11.25
C HIS A 46 -22.02 4.21 9.85
N PRO A 47 -21.61 4.91 8.77
CA PRO A 47 -21.63 4.27 7.46
C PRO A 47 -20.88 2.95 7.61
N ALA A 48 -21.49 1.88 7.11
CA ALA A 48 -20.94 0.52 7.13
C ALA A 48 -19.43 0.57 6.88
N PRO A 49 -18.61 -0.26 7.56
CA PRO A 49 -17.17 -0.19 7.45
C PRO A 49 -16.79 -0.17 5.98
N VAL A 50 -16.23 0.96 5.54
CA VAL A 50 -15.68 1.10 4.19
C VAL A 50 -14.78 -0.09 4.00
N VAL A 51 -15.12 -0.97 3.06
CA VAL A 51 -14.35 -2.18 2.78
C VAL A 51 -13.01 -1.73 2.22
N THR A 52 -12.06 -1.48 3.11
CA THR A 52 -10.68 -1.17 2.75
C THR A 52 -10.11 -2.45 2.16
N SER A 53 -9.74 -2.42 0.89
CA SER A 53 -9.14 -3.62 0.29
C SER A 53 -7.78 -3.86 0.92
N ARG A 54 -7.47 -5.11 1.21
CA ARG A 54 -6.14 -5.50 1.66
C ARG A 54 -5.16 -5.54 0.48
N ALA A 55 -3.94 -5.06 0.70
CA ALA A 55 -2.84 -5.20 -0.25
C ALA A 55 -2.65 -6.65 -0.70
N GLY A 56 -2.55 -6.86 -2.02
CA GLY A 56 -2.32 -8.18 -2.62
C GLY A 56 -3.51 -9.12 -2.61
N SER A 57 -4.73 -8.66 -2.28
CA SER A 57 -5.90 -9.53 -2.20
C SER A 57 -6.23 -10.21 -3.52
N SER A 58 -6.18 -9.49 -4.64
CA SER A 58 -6.42 -10.02 -5.98
C SER A 58 -5.33 -11.01 -6.42
N ALA A 59 -4.05 -10.68 -6.19
CA ALA A 59 -2.92 -11.55 -6.48
C ALA A 59 -2.98 -12.85 -5.66
N ARG A 60 -3.39 -12.77 -4.39
CA ARG A 60 -3.59 -13.94 -3.51
C ARG A 60 -4.73 -14.83 -4.03
N ARG A 61 -5.88 -14.24 -4.38
CA ARG A 61 -7.01 -15.00 -4.96
C ARG A 61 -6.63 -15.72 -6.25
N GLU A 62 -5.86 -15.08 -7.13
CA GLU A 62 -5.42 -15.72 -8.38
C GLU A 62 -4.40 -16.83 -8.14
N TYR A 63 -3.49 -16.68 -7.17
CA TYR A 63 -2.59 -17.75 -6.74
C TYR A 63 -3.37 -18.96 -6.22
N GLU A 64 -4.31 -18.74 -5.29
CA GLU A 64 -5.13 -19.80 -4.71
C GLU A 64 -5.94 -20.53 -5.79
N ARG A 65 -6.60 -19.78 -6.69
CA ARG A 65 -7.34 -20.34 -7.83
C ARG A 65 -6.46 -21.23 -8.72
N ARG A 66 -5.25 -20.79 -9.05
CA ARG A 66 -4.32 -21.57 -9.91
C ARG A 66 -3.80 -22.80 -9.20
N LYS A 67 -3.47 -22.68 -7.91
CA LYS A 67 -3.04 -23.80 -7.08
C LYS A 67 -4.11 -24.87 -7.03
N THR A 68 -5.36 -24.51 -6.71
CA THR A 68 -6.48 -25.46 -6.70
C THR A 68 -6.65 -26.15 -8.05
N LYS A 69 -6.60 -25.40 -9.16
CA LYS A 69 -6.71 -25.96 -10.51
C LYS A 69 -5.55 -26.91 -10.86
N ASP A 70 -4.33 -26.58 -10.44
CA ASP A 70 -3.16 -27.42 -10.66
C ASP A 70 -3.25 -28.71 -9.82
N GLU A 71 -3.71 -28.62 -8.57
CA GLU A 71 -3.98 -29.77 -7.70
C GLU A 71 -5.09 -30.67 -8.26
N GLU A 72 -6.21 -30.10 -8.70
CA GLU A 72 -7.33 -30.83 -9.33
C GLU A 72 -6.86 -31.57 -10.58
N ARG A 73 -6.07 -30.91 -11.42
CA ARG A 73 -5.49 -31.54 -12.61
C ARG A 73 -4.58 -32.71 -12.26
N LEU A 74 -3.79 -32.60 -11.19
CA LEU A 74 -2.96 -33.72 -10.71
C LEU A 74 -3.82 -34.86 -10.16
N ARG A 75 -4.85 -34.55 -9.37
CA ARG A 75 -5.80 -35.55 -8.84
C ARG A 75 -6.53 -36.27 -9.96
N GLN A 76 -7.00 -35.56 -10.99
CA GLN A 76 -7.62 -36.14 -12.17
C GLN A 76 -6.65 -37.03 -12.97
N LYS A 77 -5.40 -36.60 -13.12
CA LYS A 77 -4.38 -37.35 -13.88
C LYS A 77 -3.95 -38.65 -13.19
N TRP A 78 -3.90 -38.67 -11.86
CA TRP A 78 -3.35 -39.79 -11.08
C TRP A 78 -4.40 -40.60 -10.30
N GLY A 79 -5.69 -40.26 -10.42
CA GLY A 79 -6.80 -40.99 -9.81
C GLY A 79 -6.60 -41.23 -8.31
N ARG A 80 -6.57 -42.51 -7.90
CA ARG A 80 -6.41 -42.93 -6.49
C ARG A 80 -5.06 -42.50 -5.87
N LEU A 81 -4.05 -42.20 -6.68
CA LEU A 81 -2.73 -41.72 -6.23
C LEU A 81 -2.62 -40.18 -6.23
N GLY A 82 -3.71 -39.47 -6.53
CA GLY A 82 -3.74 -38.02 -6.66
C GLY A 82 -3.25 -37.24 -5.43
N GLY A 83 -3.54 -37.73 -4.21
CA GLY A 83 -3.09 -37.07 -2.98
C GLY A 83 -1.56 -37.08 -2.81
N VAL A 84 -0.92 -38.22 -3.08
CA VAL A 84 0.55 -38.37 -3.02
C VAL A 84 1.21 -37.59 -4.15
N ALA A 85 0.63 -37.62 -5.35
CA ALA A 85 1.13 -36.86 -6.49
C ALA A 85 1.14 -35.35 -6.23
N VAL A 86 0.08 -34.81 -5.60
CA VAL A 86 0.02 -33.40 -5.19
C VAL A 86 1.08 -33.08 -4.13
N ALA A 87 1.28 -33.96 -3.15
CA ALA A 87 2.25 -33.73 -2.07
C ALA A 87 3.71 -33.74 -2.55
N LEU A 88 4.02 -34.50 -3.60
CA LEU A 88 5.37 -34.65 -4.16
C LEU A 88 5.64 -33.76 -5.37
N SER A 89 4.63 -33.10 -5.93
CA SER A 89 4.81 -32.23 -7.09
C SER A 89 5.28 -30.84 -6.69
N ASP A 90 6.35 -30.38 -7.32
CA ASP A 90 6.71 -28.96 -7.27
C ASP A 90 5.63 -28.10 -7.92
N GLU A 91 5.31 -26.98 -7.28
CA GLU A 91 4.39 -25.99 -7.86
C GLU A 91 4.93 -25.46 -9.19
N ARG A 92 4.01 -25.25 -10.15
CA ARG A 92 4.37 -24.63 -11.42
C ARG A 92 4.98 -23.27 -11.18
N GLN A 93 6.09 -22.99 -11.86
CA GLN A 93 6.79 -21.70 -11.80
C GLN A 93 5.86 -20.50 -12.02
N SER A 94 4.83 -20.63 -12.87
CA SER A 94 3.81 -19.60 -13.08
C SER A 94 2.97 -19.31 -11.84
N THR A 95 2.65 -20.34 -11.05
CA THR A 95 1.84 -20.26 -9.82
C THR A 95 2.70 -19.70 -8.66
N THR A 96 3.95 -20.17 -8.55
CA THR A 96 4.94 -19.62 -7.59
C THR A 96 5.25 -18.14 -7.85
N ALA A 97 5.24 -17.70 -9.12
CA ALA A 97 5.42 -16.30 -9.47
C ALA A 97 4.29 -15.42 -8.92
N TRP A 98 3.03 -15.90 -8.93
CA TRP A 98 1.90 -15.20 -8.32
C TRP A 98 2.01 -15.14 -6.80
N ALA A 99 2.39 -16.24 -6.13
CA ALA A 99 2.65 -16.21 -4.68
C ALA A 99 3.77 -15.23 -4.32
N THR A 100 4.83 -15.19 -5.13
CA THR A 100 5.95 -14.27 -4.93
C THR A 100 5.52 -12.80 -5.11
N GLY A 101 4.67 -12.53 -6.11
CA GLY A 101 4.07 -11.22 -6.36
C GLY A 101 3.17 -10.77 -5.22
N ALA A 102 2.18 -11.59 -4.84
CA ALA A 102 1.27 -11.32 -3.73
C ALA A 102 2.02 -11.04 -2.42
N LEU A 103 3.06 -11.82 -2.10
CA LEU A 103 3.88 -11.56 -0.91
C LEU A 103 4.68 -10.25 -1.01
N GLY A 104 5.01 -9.79 -2.21
CA GLY A 104 5.62 -8.48 -2.44
C GLY A 104 4.64 -7.35 -2.14
N GLU A 105 3.44 -7.44 -2.70
CA GLU A 105 2.34 -6.48 -2.50
C GLU A 105 1.88 -6.44 -1.04
N GLU A 106 1.66 -7.59 -0.39
CA GLU A 106 1.28 -7.70 1.02
C GLU A 106 2.33 -7.02 1.94
N ARG A 107 3.62 -7.24 1.68
CA ARG A 107 4.70 -6.65 2.46
C ARG A 107 4.83 -5.14 2.26
N LEU A 108 4.69 -4.67 1.02
CA LEU A 108 4.72 -3.24 0.75
C LEU A 108 3.47 -2.56 1.33
N GLY A 109 2.31 -3.19 1.19
CA GLY A 109 1.06 -2.74 1.77
C GLY A 109 1.16 -2.54 3.27
N ALA A 110 1.57 -3.57 4.02
CA ALA A 110 1.75 -3.46 5.47
C ALA A 110 2.77 -2.36 5.86
N HIS A 111 3.79 -2.14 5.04
CA HIS A 111 4.75 -1.05 5.25
C HIS A 111 4.13 0.33 5.01
N LEU A 112 3.24 0.47 4.02
CA LEU A 112 2.51 1.71 3.74
C LEU A 112 1.40 1.98 4.76
N ASP A 113 0.70 0.94 5.22
CA ASP A 113 -0.30 1.01 6.30
C ASP A 113 0.32 1.59 7.57
N GLY A 114 1.57 1.22 7.87
CA GLY A 114 2.32 1.79 9.00
C GLY A 114 2.65 3.29 8.86
N LEU A 115 2.47 3.89 7.69
CA LEU A 115 2.63 5.32 7.44
C LEU A 115 1.28 6.07 7.42
N ALA A 116 0.15 5.35 7.41
CA ALA A 116 -1.17 5.94 7.31
C ALA A 116 -1.44 6.88 8.50
N SER A 117 -1.98 8.05 8.19
CA SER A 117 -2.27 9.11 9.16
C SER A 117 -3.35 10.05 8.60
N PRO A 118 -3.88 11.00 9.37
CA PRO A 118 -4.86 11.96 8.85
C PRO A 118 -4.39 12.76 7.62
N SER A 119 -3.08 12.89 7.42
CA SER A 119 -2.48 13.57 6.26
C SER A 119 -1.92 12.61 5.20
N LEU A 120 -2.04 11.29 5.39
CA LEU A 120 -1.56 10.29 4.44
C LEU A 120 -2.54 9.11 4.38
N ALA A 121 -3.25 8.99 3.26
CA ALA A 121 -4.16 7.88 3.01
C ALA A 121 -3.53 6.86 2.05
N VAL A 122 -3.89 5.59 2.20
CA VAL A 122 -3.41 4.51 1.34
C VAL A 122 -4.61 3.71 0.84
N LEU A 123 -4.69 3.51 -0.47
CA LEU A 123 -5.70 2.66 -1.11
C LEU A 123 -4.99 1.55 -1.87
N HIS A 124 -5.25 0.30 -1.52
CA HIS A 124 -4.60 -0.85 -2.17
C HIS A 124 -5.48 -1.45 -3.27
N ASP A 125 -4.93 -2.25 -4.17
CA ASP A 125 -5.67 -3.16 -5.06
C ASP A 125 -6.89 -2.49 -5.75
N ARG A 126 -6.61 -1.35 -6.43
CA ARG A 126 -7.64 -0.53 -7.08
C ARG A 126 -7.92 -1.05 -8.49
N ARG A 127 -9.19 -1.25 -8.81
CA ARG A 127 -9.61 -1.74 -10.13
C ARG A 127 -9.43 -0.66 -11.19
N ILE A 128 -8.89 -1.06 -12.33
CA ILE A 128 -8.79 -0.19 -13.51
C ILE A 128 -10.04 -0.41 -14.40
N PRO A 129 -10.81 0.64 -14.74
CA PRO A 129 -11.93 0.52 -15.67
C PRO A 129 -11.53 -0.11 -17.00
N ARG A 130 -12.35 -1.06 -17.49
CA ARG A 130 -12.13 -1.78 -18.77
C ARG A 130 -10.81 -2.58 -18.84
N SER A 131 -10.17 -2.84 -17.71
CA SER A 131 -8.96 -3.66 -17.62
C SER A 131 -9.14 -4.78 -16.60
N ARG A 132 -8.37 -5.85 -16.77
CA ARG A 132 -8.22 -6.91 -15.75
C ARG A 132 -7.03 -6.67 -14.83
N ALA A 133 -6.24 -5.63 -15.10
CA ALA A 133 -5.16 -5.20 -14.23
C ALA A 133 -5.68 -4.27 -13.14
N ASN A 134 -4.94 -4.20 -12.04
CA ASN A 134 -5.22 -3.34 -10.92
C ASN A 134 -4.03 -2.40 -10.69
N ILE A 135 -4.24 -1.36 -9.89
CA ILE A 135 -3.16 -0.57 -9.30
C ILE A 135 -2.87 -1.18 -7.93
N ASP A 136 -1.61 -1.55 -7.69
CA ASP A 136 -1.22 -2.24 -6.45
C ASP A 136 -1.51 -1.33 -5.24
N HIS A 137 -0.99 -0.09 -5.25
CA HIS A 137 -1.24 0.90 -4.21
C HIS A 137 -1.33 2.33 -4.77
N LEU A 138 -2.29 3.10 -4.29
CA LEU A 138 -2.32 4.55 -4.35
C LEU A 138 -2.01 5.11 -2.97
N VAL A 139 -1.06 6.04 -2.88
CA VAL A 139 -0.79 6.78 -1.64
C VAL A 139 -1.10 8.24 -1.88
N ILE A 140 -1.97 8.80 -1.05
CA ILE A 140 -2.39 10.19 -1.11
C ILE A 140 -1.67 10.91 0.02
N THR A 141 -0.84 11.88 -0.34
CA THR A 141 -0.14 12.77 0.58
C THR A 141 -0.64 14.19 0.37
N PRO A 142 -0.33 15.15 1.25
CA PRO A 142 -0.71 16.54 1.03
C PRO A 142 -0.09 17.06 -0.27
N SER A 143 1.12 16.58 -0.59
CA SER A 143 1.91 16.98 -1.75
C SER A 143 1.50 16.33 -3.08
N GLY A 144 0.61 15.33 -3.10
CA GLY A 144 0.18 14.66 -4.32
C GLY A 144 -0.24 13.21 -4.15
N ILE A 145 -0.53 12.57 -5.28
CA ILE A 145 -0.90 11.16 -5.36
C ILE A 145 0.30 10.36 -5.89
N TRP A 146 0.54 9.21 -5.30
CA TRP A 146 1.59 8.28 -5.70
C TRP A 146 0.97 6.97 -6.20
N VAL A 147 1.30 6.59 -7.43
CA VAL A 147 0.96 5.29 -8.01
C VAL A 147 2.13 4.34 -7.78
N VAL A 148 1.96 3.42 -6.84
CA VAL A 148 3.04 2.56 -6.35
C VAL A 148 2.77 1.11 -6.71
N ASP A 149 3.68 0.52 -7.47
CA ASP A 149 3.69 -0.91 -7.81
C ASP A 149 4.74 -1.65 -6.96
N ALA A 150 4.38 -2.82 -6.43
CA ALA A 150 5.30 -3.70 -5.72
C ALA A 150 6.00 -4.64 -6.73
N LYS A 151 7.34 -4.66 -6.74
CA LYS A 151 8.12 -5.57 -7.59
C LYS A 151 9.13 -6.36 -6.78
N ARG A 152 8.96 -7.68 -6.75
CA ARG A 152 9.89 -8.60 -6.08
C ARG A 152 10.79 -9.28 -7.11
N TYR A 153 12.05 -8.85 -7.19
CA TYR A 153 13.10 -9.55 -7.94
C TYR A 153 14.25 -9.98 -7.02
N LYS A 154 15.04 -10.96 -7.47
CA LYS A 154 16.31 -11.34 -6.81
C LYS A 154 17.46 -10.46 -7.29
N ALA A 155 17.47 -10.12 -8.58
CA ALA A 155 18.52 -9.31 -9.18
C ALA A 155 18.29 -7.81 -9.01
N ARG A 156 19.38 -7.06 -8.92
CA ARG A 156 19.35 -5.60 -8.82
C ARG A 156 18.89 -4.95 -10.13
N PRO A 157 17.99 -3.97 -10.08
CA PRO A 157 17.61 -3.14 -11.22
C PRO A 157 18.70 -2.12 -11.53
N ARG A 158 18.97 -1.93 -12.82
CA ARG A 158 19.94 -0.98 -13.36
C ARG A 158 19.33 -0.24 -14.55
N LEU A 159 19.72 1.00 -14.72
CA LEU A 159 19.42 1.77 -15.92
C LEU A 159 20.60 1.61 -16.86
N GLU A 160 20.35 1.09 -18.06
CA GLU A 160 21.32 1.04 -19.14
C GLU A 160 20.86 2.02 -20.22
N ILE A 161 21.78 2.90 -20.62
CA ILE A 161 21.49 3.90 -21.63
C ILE A 161 21.98 3.34 -22.95
N GLU A 162 21.06 3.16 -23.89
CA GLU A 162 21.37 2.69 -25.24
C GLU A 162 21.12 3.82 -26.24
N GLY A 163 21.90 3.87 -27.31
CA GLY A 163 21.85 4.95 -28.29
C GLY A 163 22.79 6.12 -27.95
N GLY A 164 22.78 7.14 -28.80
CA GLY A 164 23.77 8.22 -28.78
C GLY A 164 23.79 8.96 -30.11
N ILE A 165 24.98 9.33 -30.59
CA ILE A 165 25.19 10.26 -31.72
C ILE A 165 24.41 9.85 -33.00
N LEU A 166 24.19 8.55 -33.23
CA LEU A 166 23.53 8.02 -34.44
C LEU A 166 22.15 7.39 -34.20
N ARG A 167 21.71 7.23 -32.95
CA ARG A 167 20.44 6.55 -32.61
C ARG A 167 19.81 7.23 -31.40
N PRO A 168 18.47 7.40 -31.34
CA PRO A 168 17.80 8.01 -30.20
C PRO A 168 18.27 7.39 -28.88
N ARG A 169 18.56 8.25 -27.89
CA ARG A 169 18.94 7.82 -26.55
C ARG A 169 17.72 7.22 -25.86
N VAL A 170 17.81 5.95 -25.48
CA VAL A 170 16.74 5.22 -24.79
C VAL A 170 17.27 4.69 -23.48
N ASP A 171 16.56 5.03 -22.41
CA ASP A 171 16.78 4.43 -21.09
C ASP A 171 16.13 3.05 -21.03
N LYS A 172 16.94 2.00 -20.82
CA LYS A 172 16.46 0.64 -20.62
C LYS A 172 16.56 0.26 -19.14
N LEU A 173 15.44 -0.16 -18.57
CA LEU A 173 15.41 -0.76 -17.24
C LEU A 173 15.81 -2.23 -17.34
N ILE A 174 16.96 -2.60 -16.78
CA ILE A 174 17.46 -3.98 -16.78
C ILE A 174 17.38 -4.58 -15.37
N VAL A 175 16.78 -5.76 -15.26
CA VAL A 175 16.77 -6.56 -14.03
C VAL A 175 17.45 -7.90 -14.30
N GLY A 176 18.63 -8.10 -13.70
CA GLY A 176 19.49 -9.22 -14.05
C GLY A 176 20.00 -9.08 -15.49
N ARG A 177 19.52 -9.94 -16.39
CA ARG A 177 19.82 -9.93 -17.84
C ARG A 177 18.62 -9.57 -18.71
N ARG A 178 17.49 -9.16 -18.11
CA ARG A 178 16.23 -8.97 -18.83
C ARG A 178 15.87 -7.50 -18.91
N ASN A 179 15.46 -7.06 -20.10
CA ASN A 179 14.82 -5.76 -20.28
C ASN A 179 13.41 -5.78 -19.65
N LYS A 180 13.18 -4.81 -18.76
CA LYS A 180 11.96 -4.61 -17.98
C LYS A 180 11.43 -3.18 -18.12
N THR A 181 11.82 -2.46 -19.16
CA THR A 181 11.33 -1.10 -19.46
C THR A 181 9.80 -1.03 -19.54
N LYS A 182 9.15 -2.12 -19.97
CA LYS A 182 7.69 -2.28 -19.92
C LYS A 182 7.06 -1.99 -18.54
N LEU A 183 7.78 -2.21 -17.43
CA LEU A 183 7.27 -1.85 -16.09
C LEU A 183 7.09 -0.35 -15.93
N VAL A 184 7.98 0.45 -16.51
CA VAL A 184 7.88 1.91 -16.53
C VAL A 184 6.72 2.33 -17.42
N ASP A 185 6.57 1.70 -18.60
CA ASP A 185 5.43 1.97 -19.51
C ASP A 185 4.08 1.66 -18.86
N ASP A 186 3.98 0.54 -18.16
CA ASP A 186 2.74 0.12 -17.51
C ASP A 186 2.40 1.04 -16.32
N ASN A 187 3.40 1.49 -15.54
CA ASN A 187 3.17 2.46 -14.46
C ASN A 187 2.81 3.85 -14.98
N LEU A 188 3.41 4.31 -16.10
CA LEU A 188 3.01 5.56 -16.75
C LEU A 188 1.54 5.54 -17.19
N LYS A 189 1.05 4.41 -17.73
CA LYS A 189 -0.37 4.27 -18.08
C LYS A 189 -1.29 4.36 -16.86
N GLN A 190 -0.89 3.80 -15.72
CA GLN A 190 -1.64 3.93 -14.49
C GLN A 190 -1.64 5.39 -13.99
N ILE A 191 -0.51 6.09 -14.09
CA ILE A 191 -0.40 7.52 -13.76
C ILE A 191 -1.35 8.34 -14.62
N ASP A 192 -1.36 8.12 -15.94
CA ASP A 192 -2.23 8.85 -16.86
C ASP A 192 -3.71 8.58 -16.57
N LEU A 193 -4.03 7.35 -16.19
CA LEU A 193 -5.39 6.99 -15.75
C LEU A 193 -5.78 7.73 -14.47
N VAL A 194 -4.90 7.76 -13.47
CA VAL A 194 -5.18 8.47 -12.21
C VAL A 194 -5.31 9.97 -12.47
N ARG A 195 -4.46 10.57 -13.32
CA ARG A 195 -4.59 11.96 -13.76
C ARG A 195 -5.93 12.24 -14.43
N GLY A 196 -6.44 11.31 -15.24
CA GLY A 196 -7.78 11.42 -15.82
C GLY A 196 -8.91 11.48 -14.78
N VAL A 197 -8.68 11.00 -13.56
CA VAL A 197 -9.63 11.06 -12.44
C VAL A 197 -9.44 12.33 -11.60
N VAL A 198 -8.19 12.69 -11.29
CA VAL A 198 -7.88 13.78 -10.33
C VAL A 198 -7.57 15.12 -10.98
N GLY A 199 -7.52 15.20 -12.32
CA GLY A 199 -7.22 16.43 -13.06
C GLY A 199 -5.77 16.88 -12.87
N GLU A 200 -5.58 18.18 -12.58
CA GLU A 200 -4.28 18.85 -12.47
C GLU A 200 -3.49 18.50 -11.19
N LEU A 201 -4.02 17.63 -10.32
CA LEU A 201 -3.32 17.25 -9.10
C LEU A 201 -2.01 16.50 -9.42
N PRO A 202 -0.92 16.73 -8.66
CA PRO A 202 0.35 16.03 -8.90
C PRO A 202 0.20 14.53 -8.74
N VAL A 203 0.54 13.77 -9.79
CA VAL A 203 0.59 12.30 -9.76
C VAL A 203 2.00 11.82 -10.10
N THR A 204 2.59 11.05 -9.18
CA THR A 204 3.95 10.52 -9.29
C THR A 204 3.96 8.99 -9.29
N GLY A 205 4.76 8.39 -10.17
CA GLY A 205 4.90 6.94 -10.27
C GLY A 205 6.07 6.41 -9.45
N ALA A 206 5.89 5.26 -8.80
CA ALA A 206 6.96 4.53 -8.15
C ALA A 206 6.88 3.02 -8.36
N LEU A 207 7.99 2.43 -8.79
CA LEU A 207 8.24 1.00 -8.79
C LEU A 207 9.06 0.66 -7.55
N CYS A 208 8.43 0.01 -6.58
CA CYS A 208 9.02 -0.28 -5.29
C CYS A 208 9.56 -1.71 -5.22
N PHE A 209 10.86 -1.85 -5.00
CA PHE A 209 11.54 -3.14 -4.99
C PHE A 209 11.55 -3.79 -3.60
N VAL A 210 10.89 -4.94 -3.49
CA VAL A 210 10.68 -5.72 -2.25
C VAL A 210 11.38 -7.09 -2.33
N GLY A 211 12.72 -7.11 -2.33
CA GLY A 211 13.55 -8.33 -2.36
C GLY A 211 14.47 -8.52 -1.13
N PRO A 212 15.03 -9.72 -0.90
CA PRO A 212 15.97 -10.00 0.20
C PRO A 212 17.38 -9.42 -0.04
N ASP A 213 17.85 -9.39 -1.30
CA ASP A 213 19.19 -8.90 -1.67
C ASP A 213 19.21 -7.37 -1.79
N ARG A 214 19.01 -6.70 -0.65
CA ARG A 214 19.02 -5.24 -0.53
C ARG A 214 20.44 -4.77 -0.20
N PRO A 215 21.14 -4.06 -1.09
CA PRO A 215 22.31 -3.32 -0.65
C PRO A 215 21.85 -2.18 0.27
N ARG A 216 22.61 -1.90 1.34
CA ARG A 216 22.35 -0.76 2.25
C ARG A 216 22.47 0.59 1.51
N ILE A 217 23.10 0.63 0.33
CA ILE A 217 23.43 1.82 -0.47
C ILE A 217 23.21 1.53 -1.97
N GLY A 218 22.64 2.49 -2.71
CA GLY A 218 22.42 2.40 -4.16
C GLY A 218 21.14 1.67 -4.58
N GLY A 219 20.85 1.69 -5.89
CA GLY A 219 19.71 0.96 -6.48
C GLY A 219 18.39 1.74 -6.55
N SER A 220 18.44 3.05 -6.32
CA SER A 220 17.32 3.94 -6.65
C SER A 220 17.74 4.93 -7.71
N PHE A 221 16.86 5.16 -8.65
CA PHE A 221 17.03 6.07 -9.77
C PHE A 221 15.64 6.48 -10.26
N THR A 222 15.58 7.50 -11.10
CA THR A 222 14.36 7.92 -11.77
C THR A 222 14.59 7.79 -13.27
N THR A 223 13.59 7.31 -13.99
CA THR A 223 13.59 7.32 -15.47
C THR A 223 12.19 7.71 -15.93
N ARG A 224 12.11 8.65 -16.88
CA ARG A 224 10.84 9.17 -17.41
C ARG A 224 9.85 9.62 -16.33
N GLY A 225 10.35 10.20 -15.24
CA GLY A 225 9.52 10.65 -14.11
C GLY A 225 9.01 9.54 -13.18
N VAL A 226 9.29 8.26 -13.46
CA VAL A 226 8.95 7.14 -12.58
C VAL A 226 10.14 6.82 -11.68
N HIS A 227 9.88 6.75 -10.39
CA HIS A 227 10.87 6.44 -9.38
C HIS A 227 11.06 4.93 -9.24
N TRP A 228 12.31 4.47 -9.22
CA TRP A 228 12.65 3.12 -8.78
C TRP A 228 13.24 3.16 -7.38
N LEU A 229 12.56 2.60 -6.37
CA LEU A 229 12.85 2.86 -4.96
C LEU A 229 12.87 1.60 -4.09
N SER A 230 13.49 1.70 -2.92
CA SER A 230 13.24 0.77 -1.81
C SER A 230 12.10 1.30 -0.92
N PRO A 231 11.41 0.44 -0.14
CA PRO A 231 10.33 0.88 0.76
C PRO A 231 10.75 1.99 1.73
N LYS A 232 11.98 1.93 2.26
CA LYS A 232 12.52 2.96 3.16
C LYS A 232 12.69 4.31 2.47
N LYS A 233 13.13 4.32 1.20
CA LYS A 233 13.25 5.58 0.44
C LYS A 233 11.88 6.10 0.01
N LEU A 234 10.97 5.21 -0.36
CA LEU A 234 9.58 5.57 -0.63
C LEU A 234 8.96 6.28 0.59
N SER A 235 9.05 5.70 1.79
CA SER A 235 8.56 6.36 3.01
C SER A 235 9.10 7.77 3.18
N ARG A 236 10.41 7.97 3.00
CA ARG A 236 11.02 9.29 3.14
C ARG A 236 10.49 10.31 2.13
N LEU A 237 10.10 9.88 0.93
CA LEU A 237 9.50 10.76 -0.06
C LEU A 237 8.04 11.05 0.28
N LEU A 238 7.28 10.03 0.67
CA LEU A 238 5.86 10.15 1.04
C LEU A 238 5.64 11.05 2.26
N THR A 239 6.53 10.95 3.26
CA THR A 239 6.41 11.73 4.51
C THR A 239 7.16 13.06 4.46
N ARG A 240 7.75 13.43 3.32
CA ARG A 240 8.45 14.71 3.19
C ARG A 240 7.43 15.84 3.16
N PRO A 241 7.53 16.85 4.04
CA PRO A 241 6.71 18.05 3.93
C PRO A 241 7.01 18.74 2.59
N ALA A 242 5.98 18.93 1.78
CA ALA A 242 6.04 19.66 0.53
C ALA A 242 4.66 20.28 0.27
N GLU A 243 4.63 21.44 -0.39
CA GLU A 243 3.40 21.95 -1.00
C GLU A 243 3.09 21.15 -2.27
N PRO A 244 1.80 20.95 -2.64
CA PRO A 244 0.59 21.57 -2.10
C PRO A 244 0.07 20.92 -0.81
N ARG A 245 -1.01 21.47 -0.24
CA ARG A 245 -1.73 20.90 0.91
C ARG A 245 -3.11 20.45 0.44
N LEU A 246 -3.11 19.40 -0.38
CA LEU A 246 -4.34 18.75 -0.83
C LEU A 246 -5.17 18.31 0.38
N ASP A 247 -6.50 18.41 0.25
CA ASP A 247 -7.41 17.72 1.15
C ASP A 247 -7.33 16.21 0.84
N VAL A 248 -6.52 15.50 1.64
CA VAL A 248 -6.29 14.07 1.49
C VAL A 248 -7.60 13.28 1.57
N ALA A 249 -8.55 13.71 2.40
CA ALA A 249 -9.83 13.02 2.57
C ALA A 249 -10.73 13.19 1.34
N GLU A 250 -10.81 14.39 0.77
CA GLU A 250 -11.54 14.65 -0.47
C GLU A 250 -10.95 13.86 -1.64
N VAL A 251 -9.64 13.92 -1.85
CA VAL A 251 -8.96 13.19 -2.94
C VAL A 251 -9.13 11.68 -2.77
N CYS A 252 -9.06 11.18 -1.53
CA CYS A 252 -9.33 9.77 -1.23
C CYS A 252 -10.74 9.35 -1.68
N ARG A 253 -11.78 10.13 -1.33
CA ARG A 253 -13.18 9.85 -1.75
C ARG A 253 -13.36 9.84 -3.27
N ILE A 254 -12.75 10.78 -3.98
CA ILE A 254 -12.77 10.84 -5.46
C ILE A 254 -12.17 9.55 -6.05
N LEU A 255 -11.01 9.13 -5.54
CA LEU A 255 -10.31 7.94 -6.00
C LEU A 255 -11.06 6.65 -5.65
N GLU A 256 -11.63 6.54 -4.46
CA GLU A 256 -12.44 5.37 -4.06
C GLU A 256 -13.67 5.18 -4.93
N THR A 257 -14.33 6.29 -5.30
CA THR A 257 -15.51 6.27 -6.17
C THR A 257 -15.15 5.87 -7.60
N SER A 258 -14.07 6.41 -8.14
CA SER A 258 -13.68 6.22 -9.54
C SER A 258 -12.90 4.91 -9.77
N LEU A 259 -12.17 4.46 -8.74
CA LEU A 259 -11.31 3.28 -8.76
C LEU A 259 -11.68 2.40 -7.56
N PRO A 260 -12.78 1.62 -7.66
CA PRO A 260 -13.23 0.79 -6.55
C PRO A 260 -12.22 -0.35 -6.26
N PRO A 261 -12.31 -1.00 -5.08
CA PRO A 261 -11.60 -2.24 -4.79
C PRO A 261 -11.75 -3.31 -5.89
N ALA A 262 -10.69 -4.06 -6.17
CA ALA A 262 -10.69 -5.10 -7.20
C ALA A 262 -11.28 -6.45 -6.78
#